data_AF-A0A142YK36-F1
#
_entry.id   AF-A0A142YK36-F1
#
_cell.length_a   1.000
_cell.length_b   1.000
_cell.length_c   1.000
_cell.angle_alpha   90.00
_cell.angle_beta   90.00
_cell.angle_gamma   90.00
#
_symmetry.space_group_name_H-M   'P 1'
#
loop_
_entity.id
_entity.type
_entity.pdbx_description
1 polymer ?
#
loop_
_entity_poly.entity_id
_entity_poly.type
_entity_poly.pdbx_seq_one_letter_code
_entity_poly.pdbx_strand_id
1 'polypeptide(L)'
;MGSGNLDLASGLGLLAFGPSVLFSYYGGLAALVVAMIWAGVLAYRSWQEAHEEIDPATPEELLDAFRQAWMEGELDEQEFNRVRKQLEEKR
;
A
#
# COMPACT_ATOMS: atom_id res chain seq x y z
N MET A 1 -22.86 62.09 7.68
CA MET A 1 -22.42 61.32 8.86
C MET A 1 -23.48 60.27 9.15
N GLY A 2 -23.06 58.99 9.19
CA GLY A 2 -23.81 57.85 9.74
C GLY A 2 -24.89 57.27 8.82
N SER A 3 -24.94 55.99 8.50
CA SER A 3 -24.06 54.84 8.72
C SER A 3 -24.75 53.71 7.94
N GLY A 4 -24.02 53.03 7.05
CA GLY A 4 -24.54 51.90 6.31
C GLY A 4 -25.09 50.83 7.26
N ASN A 5 -26.36 50.50 7.10
CA ASN A 5 -26.94 49.30 7.69
C ASN A 5 -26.28 48.10 7.00
N LEU A 6 -25.18 47.64 7.58
CA LEU A 6 -24.50 46.43 7.17
C LEU A 6 -25.45 45.25 7.35
N ASP A 7 -25.66 44.54 6.24
CA ASP A 7 -26.38 43.28 6.10
C ASP A 7 -26.24 42.36 7.32
N LEU A 8 -27.25 42.39 8.18
CA LEU A 8 -27.48 41.34 9.18
C LEU A 8 -27.76 39.97 8.53
N ALA A 9 -27.92 39.94 7.19
CA ALA A 9 -28.03 38.72 6.40
C ALA A 9 -26.69 37.97 6.23
N SER A 10 -25.54 38.61 6.46
CA SER A 10 -24.23 37.98 6.21
C SER A 10 -23.77 37.02 7.32
N GLY A 11 -24.40 37.06 8.50
CA GLY A 11 -24.02 36.24 9.66
C GLY A 11 -24.65 34.83 9.71
N LEU A 12 -25.65 34.56 8.85
CA LEU A 12 -26.44 33.33 8.88
C LEU A 12 -25.95 32.23 7.93
N GLY A 13 -24.89 32.48 7.15
CA GLY A 13 -24.32 31.47 6.23
C GLY A 13 -23.40 30.45 6.91
N LEU A 14 -22.85 30.74 8.09
CA LEU A 14 -21.82 29.90 8.71
C LEU A 14 -22.39 28.80 9.64
N LEU A 15 -23.63 28.94 10.10
CA LEU A 15 -24.31 27.95 10.95
C LEU A 15 -25.10 26.90 10.15
N ALA A 16 -25.23 27.07 8.83
CA ALA A 16 -25.94 26.14 7.93
C ALA A 16 -25.07 24.95 7.46
N PHE A 17 -23.76 25.00 7.69
CA PHE A 17 -22.88 23.82 7.59
C PHE A 17 -23.01 23.02 8.88
N GLY A 18 -24.19 22.43 9.08
CA GLY A 18 -24.50 21.62 10.25
C GLY A 18 -23.54 20.45 10.44
N PRO A 19 -23.55 19.80 11.62
CA PRO A 19 -22.66 18.68 11.93
C PRO A 19 -22.74 17.53 10.91
N SER A 20 -23.81 17.49 10.10
CA SER A 20 -24.00 16.59 8.96
C SER A 20 -22.87 16.61 7.93
N VAL A 21 -22.26 17.76 7.59
CA VAL A 21 -21.14 17.78 6.62
C VAL A 21 -19.87 17.12 7.18
N LEU A 22 -19.61 17.28 8.48
CA LEU A 22 -18.51 16.60 9.17
C LEU A 22 -18.79 15.10 9.25
N PHE A 23 -20.01 14.69 9.61
CA PHE A 23 -20.41 13.29 9.64
C PHE A 23 -20.34 12.62 8.27
N SER A 24 -20.72 13.29 7.18
CA SER A 24 -20.60 12.76 5.83
C SER A 24 -19.13 12.64 5.39
N TYR A 25 -18.30 13.64 5.70
CA TYR A 25 -16.88 13.61 5.38
C TYR A 25 -16.14 12.48 6.12
N TYR A 26 -16.29 12.40 7.45
CA TYR A 26 -15.67 11.35 8.26
C TYR A 26 -16.30 9.97 8.02
N GLY A 27 -17.59 9.91 7.71
CA GLY A 27 -18.28 8.68 7.32
C GLY A 27 -17.73 8.12 6.00
N GLY A 28 -17.53 8.98 5.00
CA GLY A 28 -16.89 8.59 3.73
C GLY A 28 -15.45 8.13 3.93
N LEU A 29 -14.69 8.84 4.78
CA LEU A 29 -13.31 8.45 5.11
C LEU A 29 -13.26 7.09 5.83
N ALA A 30 -14.14 6.85 6.79
CA ALA A 30 -14.23 5.57 7.49
C ALA A 30 -14.58 4.43 6.53
N ALA A 31 -15.53 4.64 5.62
CA ALA A 31 -15.88 3.67 4.59
C ALA A 31 -14.70 3.37 3.65
N LEU A 32 -13.92 4.40 3.27
CA LEU A 32 -12.73 4.22 2.45
C LEU A 32 -11.68 3.37 3.16
N VAL A 33 -11.40 3.64 4.43
CA VAL A 33 -10.44 2.86 5.23
C VAL A 33 -10.89 1.40 5.33
N VAL A 34 -12.17 1.15 5.58
CA VAL A 34 -12.73 -0.21 5.62
C VAL A 34 -12.59 -0.90 4.27
N ALA A 35 -12.86 -0.22 3.17
CA ALA A 35 -12.69 -0.75 1.82
C ALA A 35 -11.22 -1.09 1.52
N MET A 36 -10.27 -0.25 1.95
CA MET A 36 -8.84 -0.51 1.80
C MET A 36 -8.40 -1.76 2.58
N ILE A 37 -8.86 -1.91 3.83
CA ILE A 37 -8.57 -3.10 4.64
C ILE A 37 -9.16 -4.35 3.96
N TRP A 38 -10.40 -4.28 3.48
CA TRP A 38 -11.06 -5.39 2.82
C TRP A 38 -10.35 -5.81 1.53
N ALA A 39 -9.92 -4.83 0.72
CA ALA A 39 -9.13 -5.07 -0.48
C ALA A 39 -7.78 -5.73 -0.14
N GLY A 40 -7.11 -5.30 0.93
CA GLY A 40 -5.88 -5.93 1.42
C GLY A 40 -6.09 -7.38 1.85
N VAL A 41 -7.18 -7.69 2.53
CA VAL A 41 -7.53 -9.07 2.94
C VAL A 41 -7.81 -9.95 1.72
N LEU A 42 -8.55 -9.45 0.74
CA LEU A 42 -8.80 -10.16 -0.53
C LEU A 42 -7.51 -10.39 -1.29
N ALA A 43 -6.66 -9.38 -1.42
CA ALA A 43 -5.36 -9.50 -2.06
C ALA A 43 -4.45 -10.51 -1.35
N TYR A 44 -4.46 -10.53 -0.02
CA TYR A 44 -3.71 -11.52 0.77
C TYR A 44 -4.26 -12.94 0.59
N ARG A 45 -5.59 -13.10 0.52
CA ARG A 45 -6.21 -14.41 0.24
C ARG A 45 -5.95 -14.89 -1.18
N SER A 46 -6.07 -14.03 -2.18
CA SER A 46 -5.71 -14.37 -3.57
C SER A 46 -4.22 -14.62 -3.72
N TRP A 47 -3.39 -13.95 -2.92
CA TRP A 47 -1.96 -14.22 -2.85
C TRP A 47 -1.68 -15.60 -2.28
N GLN A 48 -2.39 -16.02 -1.22
CA GLN A 48 -2.29 -17.37 -0.67
C GLN A 48 -2.71 -18.43 -1.70
N GLU A 49 -3.81 -18.25 -2.43
CA GLU A 49 -4.22 -19.19 -3.49
C GLU A 49 -3.22 -19.22 -4.66
N ALA A 50 -2.61 -18.09 -5.02
CA ALA A 50 -1.56 -18.04 -6.03
C ALA A 50 -0.17 -18.51 -5.51
N HIS A 51 0.05 -18.53 -4.20
CA HIS A 51 1.30 -18.96 -3.54
C HIS A 51 1.20 -20.34 -2.89
N GLU A 52 0.04 -21.02 -2.94
CA GLU A 52 -0.11 -22.39 -2.44
C GLU A 52 0.70 -23.40 -3.28
N GLU A 53 1.07 -23.03 -4.52
CA GLU A 53 2.02 -23.76 -5.37
C GLU A 53 3.48 -23.26 -5.29
N ILE A 54 3.75 -22.20 -4.53
CA ILE A 54 5.14 -21.76 -4.29
C ILE A 54 5.60 -22.40 -2.99
N ASP A 55 6.00 -23.67 -3.09
CA ASP A 55 6.90 -24.29 -2.10
C ASP A 55 8.01 -23.26 -1.82
N PRO A 56 8.37 -22.92 -0.56
CA PRO A 56 9.45 -21.99 -0.28
C PRO A 56 10.65 -22.33 -1.14
N ALA A 57 10.98 -21.43 -2.09
CA ALA A 57 11.98 -21.71 -3.12
C ALA A 57 13.24 -22.24 -2.44
N THR A 58 13.59 -23.48 -2.81
CA THR A 58 14.70 -24.17 -2.16
C THR A 58 15.98 -23.40 -2.39
N PRO A 59 16.98 -23.57 -1.49
CA PRO A 59 18.39 -23.30 -1.70
C PRO A 59 18.81 -23.07 -3.14
N GLU A 60 18.57 -24.16 -3.85
CA GLU A 60 19.01 -24.47 -5.19
C GLU A 60 18.21 -23.71 -6.25
N GLU A 61 16.90 -23.51 -6.09
CA GLU A 61 16.05 -22.76 -7.03
C GLU A 61 16.36 -21.25 -7.01
N LEU A 62 16.61 -20.70 -5.82
CA LEU A 62 17.05 -19.31 -5.68
C LEU A 62 18.41 -19.09 -6.35
N LEU A 63 19.34 -20.03 -6.16
CA LEU A 63 20.65 -20.00 -6.81
C LEU A 63 20.55 -20.05 -8.33
N ASP A 64 19.62 -20.82 -8.88
CA ASP A 64 19.44 -20.92 -10.33
C ASP A 64 18.84 -19.62 -10.92
N ALA A 65 17.92 -18.96 -10.21
CA ALA A 65 17.42 -17.64 -10.58
C ALA A 65 18.51 -16.56 -10.56
N PHE A 66 19.36 -16.55 -9.53
CA PHE A 66 20.51 -15.63 -9.47
C PHE A 66 21.56 -15.95 -10.55
N ARG A 67 21.76 -17.22 -10.90
CA ARG A 67 22.65 -17.63 -12.00
C ARG A 67 22.11 -17.13 -13.32
N GLN A 68 20.80 -17.21 -13.55
CA GLN A 68 20.17 -16.68 -14.75
C GLN A 68 20.37 -15.16 -14.86
N ALA A 69 20.11 -14.41 -13.78
CA ALA A 69 20.34 -12.97 -13.75
C ALA A 69 21.82 -12.58 -13.99
N TRP A 70 22.78 -13.39 -13.54
CA TRP A 70 24.20 -13.22 -13.86
C TRP A 70 24.50 -13.47 -15.34
N MET A 71 23.92 -14.51 -15.94
CA MET A 71 24.08 -14.79 -17.38
C MET A 71 23.43 -13.72 -18.27
N GLU A 72 22.34 -13.10 -17.80
CA GLU A 72 21.68 -11.96 -18.46
C GLU A 72 22.45 -10.65 -18.26
N GLY A 73 23.49 -10.64 -17.42
CA GLY A 73 24.31 -9.47 -17.12
C GLY A 73 23.62 -8.44 -16.22
N GLU A 74 22.45 -8.79 -15.65
CA GLU A 74 21.72 -7.96 -14.69
C GLU A 74 22.34 -8.05 -13.28
N LEU A 75 23.03 -9.15 -12.99
CA LEU A 75 23.72 -9.39 -11.73
C LEU A 75 25.23 -9.45 -11.92
N ASP A 76 25.97 -8.69 -11.12
CA ASP A 76 27.43 -8.70 -11.13
C ASP A 76 28.01 -10.00 -10.53
N GLU A 77 29.17 -10.43 -11.02
CA GLU A 77 29.80 -11.68 -10.60
C GLU A 77 30.24 -11.66 -9.13
N GLN A 78 30.64 -10.49 -8.60
CA GLN A 78 30.98 -10.36 -7.19
C GLN A 78 29.73 -10.53 -6.31
N GLU A 79 28.59 -10.00 -6.76
CA GLU A 79 27.33 -10.08 -6.05
C GLU A 79 26.76 -11.50 -6.06
N PHE A 80 26.80 -12.17 -7.21
CA PHE A 80 26.42 -13.59 -7.33
C PHE A 80 27.23 -14.48 -6.39
N ASN A 81 28.55 -14.30 -6.35
CA ASN A 81 29.43 -15.08 -5.47
C ASN A 81 29.16 -14.84 -3.97
N ARG A 82 28.74 -13.62 -3.59
CA ARG A 82 28.35 -13.29 -2.22
C ARG A 82 27.04 -14.00 -1.84
N VAL A 83 26.03 -13.91 -2.70
CA VAL A 83 24.73 -14.55 -2.47
C VAL A 83 24.88 -16.07 -2.39
N ARG A 84 25.70 -16.67 -3.27
CA ARG A 84 25.98 -18.11 -3.23
C ARG A 84 26.52 -18.58 -1.88
N LYS A 85 27.52 -17.88 -1.33
CA LYS A 85 28.10 -18.25 -0.04
C LYS A 85 27.09 -18.14 1.11
N GLN A 86 26.27 -17.09 1.13
CA GLN A 86 25.26 -16.90 2.17
C GLN A 86 24.16 -17.97 2.12
N LEU A 87 23.84 -18.47 0.93
CA LEU A 87 22.84 -19.51 0.75
C LEU A 87 23.38 -20.90 1.09
N GLU A 88 24.65 -21.17 0.76
CA GLU A 88 25.36 -22.39 1.17
C GLU A 88 25.55 -22.47 2.70
N GLU A 89 25.77 -21.33 3.37
CA GLU A 89 25.90 -21.26 4.84
C GLU A 89 24.58 -21.45 5.60
N LYS A 90 23.43 -21.26 4.94
CA LYS A 90 22.09 -21.39 5.52
C LYS A 90 21.46 -22.78 5.34
N ARG A 91 22.17 -23.70 4.69
CA ARG A 91 21.78 -25.09 4.43
C ARG A 91 22.11 -25.99 5.62
#